data_AF-A0AAW4RM44-F1
#
_entry.id   AF-A0AAW4RM44-F1
#
_cell.length_a   1.000
_cell.length_b   1.000
_cell.length_c   1.000
_cell.angle_alpha   90.00
_cell.angle_beta   90.00
_cell.angle_gamma   90.00
#
_symmetry.space_group_name_H-M   'P 1'
#
loop_
_entity.id
_entity.type
_entity.pdbx_description
1 polymer ?
#
loop_
_entity_poly.entity_id
_entity_poly.type
_entity_poly.pdbx_seq_one_letter_code
_entity_poly.pdbx_strand_id
1 'polypeptide(L)'
;MFRPSLTQAMQHGSRSPREVRAADDLGRFGLGMKTASFSQCRQLIVVSRKDGQLAARCWDLDLVISEDEWILKLLNDEDIGQLPQVDRIGPTGTLVLWQKLDRLDAVSEHQDEVYTAFNQLFRVARPHLAITFHRFIAPPPGDSPLKVSMQINGADIEAIDPFAQLSAPHSDAHEVETLRTSNGDIIVQGFTLPHHQRLSNEQLIAMELGSSLIETQGLYVYRARRLISGGSWLGMARRAELTKLLRVRVDVPTSLDSEWSIDVRKSRMRIPSAARARLRPLVERMTESARRPYTYRGARQAAAPGVPLWERVKERGTIRYQIRRDHPMIEALQQATGTKEGLNN
;
A
#
# COMPACT_ATOMS: atom_id res chain seq x y z
N MET A 1 -15.49 -12.43 -22.12
CA MET A 1 -16.92 -12.28 -21.75
C MET A 1 -17.75 -12.53 -23.00
N PHE A 2 -18.88 -13.22 -22.89
CA PHE A 2 -19.82 -13.37 -24.02
C PHE A 2 -20.59 -12.06 -24.27
N ARG A 3 -21.20 -11.93 -25.47
CA ARG A 3 -21.96 -10.72 -25.89
C ARG A 3 -22.97 -10.21 -24.83
N PRO A 4 -23.82 -11.05 -24.20
CA PRO A 4 -24.77 -10.59 -23.18
C PRO A 4 -24.06 -10.09 -21.92
N SER A 5 -23.06 -10.85 -21.44
CA SER A 5 -22.27 -10.49 -20.26
C SER A 5 -21.50 -9.18 -20.47
N LEU A 6 -20.98 -8.94 -21.67
CA LEU A 6 -20.30 -7.69 -22.01
C LEU A 6 -21.30 -6.51 -22.02
N THR A 7 -22.49 -6.71 -22.56
CA THR A 7 -23.55 -5.69 -22.56
C THR A 7 -23.95 -5.32 -21.13
N GLN A 8 -24.19 -6.32 -20.28
CA GLN A 8 -24.44 -6.12 -18.86
C GLN A 8 -23.24 -5.46 -18.16
N ALA A 9 -22.02 -5.87 -18.50
CA ALA A 9 -20.80 -5.27 -17.96
C ALA A 9 -20.61 -3.82 -18.40
N MET A 10 -21.31 -3.32 -19.42
CA MET A 10 -21.27 -1.93 -19.88
C MET A 10 -22.39 -1.06 -19.29
N GLN A 11 -23.46 -1.65 -18.75
CA GLN A 11 -24.51 -0.93 -18.04
C GLN A 11 -23.98 -0.28 -16.76
N HIS A 12 -24.41 0.95 -16.47
CA HIS A 12 -24.09 1.62 -15.21
C HIS A 12 -24.80 0.93 -14.05
N GLY A 13 -24.07 0.66 -12.96
CA GLY A 13 -24.66 0.05 -11.77
C GLY A 13 -25.09 -1.41 -11.96
N SER A 14 -24.50 -2.14 -12.90
CA SER A 14 -24.95 -3.46 -13.34
C SER A 14 -24.96 -4.59 -12.30
N ARG A 15 -24.47 -4.33 -11.07
CA ARG A 15 -24.56 -5.25 -9.93
C ARG A 15 -24.89 -4.49 -8.67
N SER A 16 -25.81 -5.06 -7.87
CA SER A 16 -26.21 -4.48 -6.59
C SER A 16 -25.04 -4.51 -5.58
N PRO A 17 -24.85 -3.46 -4.77
CA PRO A 17 -23.91 -3.50 -3.65
C PRO A 17 -24.29 -4.49 -2.55
N ARG A 18 -25.53 -4.99 -2.55
CA ARG A 18 -26.08 -5.93 -1.55
C ARG A 18 -25.91 -7.40 -1.93
N GLU A 19 -25.47 -7.70 -3.16
CA GLU A 19 -25.21 -9.08 -3.58
C GLU A 19 -24.02 -9.68 -2.81
N VAL A 20 -24.17 -10.95 -2.41
CA VAL A 20 -23.05 -11.73 -1.86
C VAL A 20 -22.03 -11.95 -2.96
N ARG A 21 -20.76 -11.66 -2.66
CA ARG A 21 -19.65 -11.75 -3.61
C ARG A 21 -18.63 -12.78 -3.16
N ALA A 22 -17.85 -13.24 -4.13
CA ALA A 22 -16.67 -14.03 -3.85
C ALA A 22 -15.68 -13.25 -2.97
N ALA A 23 -14.94 -13.96 -2.11
CA ALA A 23 -14.02 -13.36 -1.14
C ALA A 23 -12.87 -12.56 -1.79
N ASP A 24 -12.56 -12.88 -3.05
CA ASP A 24 -11.54 -12.26 -3.89
C ASP A 24 -12.09 -11.19 -4.86
N ASP A 25 -13.41 -10.89 -4.82
CA ASP A 25 -14.00 -9.90 -5.72
C ASP A 25 -13.55 -8.47 -5.35
N LEU A 26 -12.78 -7.88 -6.26
CA LEU A 26 -12.33 -6.49 -6.15
C LEU A 26 -13.44 -5.49 -6.51
N GLY A 27 -14.52 -5.90 -7.17
CA GLY A 27 -15.66 -5.09 -7.59
C GLY A 27 -16.70 -4.87 -6.48
N ARG A 28 -17.51 -3.80 -6.61
CA ARG A 28 -18.62 -3.53 -5.68
C ARG A 28 -19.87 -2.90 -6.29
N PHE A 29 -19.70 -1.87 -7.11
CA PHE A 29 -20.82 -1.03 -7.55
C PHE A 29 -21.18 -1.22 -9.03
N GLY A 30 -20.45 -2.05 -9.78
CA GLY A 30 -20.64 -2.18 -11.24
C GLY A 30 -20.26 -0.91 -12.03
N LEU A 31 -19.72 0.13 -11.39
CA LEU A 31 -19.43 1.43 -12.03
C LEU A 31 -17.95 1.65 -12.34
N GLY A 32 -17.05 1.02 -11.57
CA GLY A 32 -15.64 1.42 -11.47
C GLY A 32 -14.90 1.56 -12.80
N MET A 33 -15.04 0.59 -13.71
CA MET A 33 -14.38 0.65 -15.02
C MET A 33 -14.85 1.84 -15.86
N LYS A 34 -16.16 2.10 -15.91
CA LYS A 34 -16.73 3.18 -16.74
C LYS A 34 -16.38 4.54 -16.16
N THR A 35 -16.57 4.71 -14.86
CA THR A 35 -16.23 5.96 -14.18
C THR A 35 -14.73 6.26 -14.25
N ALA A 36 -13.87 5.24 -14.15
CA ALA A 36 -12.44 5.42 -14.34
C ALA A 36 -12.12 5.84 -15.78
N SER A 37 -12.75 5.20 -16.77
CA SER A 37 -12.54 5.53 -18.19
C SER A 37 -13.01 6.95 -18.52
N PHE A 38 -14.24 7.33 -18.15
CA PHE A 38 -14.78 8.67 -18.40
C PHE A 38 -14.08 9.78 -17.61
N SER A 39 -13.28 9.43 -16.60
CA SER A 39 -12.40 10.40 -15.94
C SER A 39 -11.15 10.72 -16.76
N GLN A 40 -10.91 10.02 -17.87
CA GLN A 40 -9.71 10.12 -18.70
C GLN A 40 -10.02 10.32 -20.19
N CYS A 41 -11.20 9.88 -20.64
CA CYS A 41 -11.56 9.84 -22.06
C CYS A 41 -13.06 10.08 -22.31
N ARG A 42 -13.38 10.52 -23.52
CA ARG A 42 -14.78 10.66 -23.99
C ARG A 42 -15.31 9.41 -24.69
N GLN A 43 -14.44 8.48 -25.07
CA GLN A 43 -14.82 7.25 -25.74
C GLN A 43 -14.17 6.02 -25.11
N LEU A 44 -15.01 5.09 -24.64
CA LEU A 44 -14.60 3.82 -24.03
C LEU A 44 -15.08 2.67 -24.90
N ILE A 45 -14.14 1.88 -25.41
CA ILE A 45 -14.42 0.66 -26.16
C ILE A 45 -13.91 -0.54 -25.36
N VAL A 46 -14.76 -1.53 -25.16
CA VAL A 46 -14.37 -2.79 -24.53
C VAL A 46 -14.57 -3.91 -25.53
N VAL A 47 -13.47 -4.57 -25.90
CA VAL A 47 -13.46 -5.74 -26.77
C VAL A 47 -13.15 -6.96 -25.93
N SER A 48 -13.92 -8.03 -26.07
CA SER A 48 -13.70 -9.27 -25.32
C SER A 48 -13.71 -10.46 -26.27
N ARG A 49 -12.70 -11.33 -26.13
CA ARG A 49 -12.61 -12.62 -26.81
C ARG A 49 -12.78 -13.74 -25.81
N LYS A 50 -13.70 -14.67 -26.09
CA LYS A 50 -13.89 -15.90 -25.31
C LYS A 50 -14.47 -16.99 -26.20
N ASP A 51 -13.92 -18.19 -26.12
CA ASP A 51 -14.37 -19.37 -26.86
C ASP A 51 -14.48 -19.11 -28.38
N GLY A 52 -13.46 -18.44 -28.93
CA GLY A 52 -13.40 -18.07 -30.35
C GLY A 52 -14.30 -16.90 -30.77
N GLN A 53 -15.20 -16.43 -29.90
CA GLN A 53 -16.12 -15.33 -30.20
C GLN A 53 -15.56 -13.99 -29.76
N LEU A 54 -15.63 -13.01 -30.66
CA LEU A 54 -15.30 -11.61 -30.39
C LEU A 54 -16.58 -10.79 -30.22
N ALA A 55 -16.54 -9.87 -29.26
CA ALA A 55 -17.63 -8.96 -28.99
C ALA A 55 -17.06 -7.62 -28.54
N ALA A 56 -17.61 -6.51 -29.05
CA ALA A 56 -17.25 -5.20 -28.56
C ALA A 56 -18.44 -4.29 -28.29
N ARG A 57 -18.27 -3.40 -27.32
CA ARG A 57 -19.24 -2.38 -26.93
C ARG A 57 -18.51 -1.06 -26.79
N CYS A 58 -19.15 0.01 -27.24
CA CYS A 58 -18.58 1.35 -27.19
C CYS A 58 -19.54 2.32 -26.50
N TRP A 59 -19.04 3.00 -25.48
CA TRP A 59 -19.62 4.22 -24.95
C TRP A 59 -18.92 5.41 -25.58
N ASP A 60 -19.68 6.27 -26.25
CA ASP A 60 -19.21 7.50 -26.89
C ASP A 60 -20.01 8.67 -26.31
N LEU A 61 -19.39 9.43 -25.41
CA LEU A 61 -20.08 10.51 -24.69
C LEU A 61 -20.56 11.60 -25.64
N ASP A 62 -19.91 11.75 -26.80
CA ASP A 62 -20.28 12.76 -27.79
C ASP A 62 -21.61 12.42 -28.45
N LEU A 63 -21.82 11.12 -28.72
CA LEU A 63 -23.10 10.62 -29.21
C LEU A 63 -24.17 10.75 -28.13
N VAL A 64 -23.85 10.39 -26.88
CA VAL A 64 -24.81 10.51 -25.77
C VAL A 64 -25.28 11.96 -25.61
N ILE A 65 -24.37 12.93 -25.77
CA ILE A 65 -24.70 14.35 -25.70
C ILE A 65 -25.50 14.81 -26.92
N SER A 66 -25.15 14.38 -28.13
CA SER A 66 -25.84 14.83 -29.34
C SER A 66 -27.27 14.30 -29.45
N GLU A 67 -27.49 13.05 -29.02
CA GLU A 67 -28.80 12.38 -29.07
C GLU A 67 -29.62 12.58 -27.78
N ASP A 68 -29.03 13.18 -26.73
CA ASP A 68 -29.62 13.29 -25.39
C ASP A 68 -30.13 11.95 -24.82
N GLU A 69 -29.45 10.85 -25.19
CA GLU A 69 -29.83 9.49 -24.82
C GLU A 69 -28.60 8.61 -24.52
N TRP A 70 -28.73 7.72 -23.54
CA TRP A 70 -27.70 6.74 -23.18
C TRP A 70 -27.58 5.60 -24.20
N ILE A 71 -26.94 5.90 -25.34
CA ILE A 71 -26.78 4.96 -26.45
C ILE A 71 -25.47 4.16 -26.32
N LEU A 72 -25.60 2.85 -26.09
CA LEU A 72 -24.49 1.91 -26.13
C LEU A 72 -24.32 1.35 -27.55
N LYS A 73 -23.18 1.62 -28.20
CA LYS A 73 -22.89 1.09 -29.54
C LYS A 73 -22.49 -0.39 -29.46
N LEU A 74 -23.08 -1.20 -30.34
CA LEU A 74 -22.70 -2.59 -30.58
C LEU A 74 -21.87 -2.63 -31.85
N LEU A 75 -20.57 -2.90 -31.72
CA LEU A 75 -19.67 -2.95 -32.88
C LEU A 75 -19.79 -4.31 -33.58
N ASN A 76 -19.78 -4.28 -34.91
CA ASN A 76 -19.75 -5.48 -35.74
C ASN A 76 -18.30 -5.98 -35.92
N ASP A 77 -18.11 -7.09 -36.63
CA ASP A 77 -16.78 -7.71 -36.74
C ASP A 77 -15.82 -6.87 -37.62
N GLU A 78 -16.33 -6.09 -38.58
CA GLU A 78 -15.56 -5.16 -39.40
C GLU A 78 -15.05 -3.97 -38.57
N ASP A 79 -15.93 -3.33 -37.80
CA ASP A 79 -15.59 -2.25 -36.86
C ASP A 79 -14.52 -2.73 -35.88
N ILE A 80 -14.67 -3.95 -35.36
CA ILE A 80 -13.72 -4.52 -34.41
C ILE A 80 -12.36 -4.76 -35.06
N GLY A 81 -12.32 -5.23 -36.31
CA GLY A 81 -11.09 -5.47 -37.06
C GLY A 81 -10.28 -4.19 -37.32
N GLN A 82 -10.92 -3.02 -37.31
CA GLN A 82 -10.25 -1.72 -37.46
C GLN A 82 -9.70 -1.15 -36.14
N LEU A 83 -10.04 -1.75 -34.99
CA LEU A 83 -9.59 -1.24 -33.69
C LEU A 83 -8.09 -1.49 -33.47
N PRO A 84 -7.36 -0.50 -32.94
CA PRO A 84 -5.94 -0.67 -32.66
C PRO A 84 -5.73 -1.77 -31.61
N GLN A 85 -4.67 -2.56 -31.81
CA GLN A 85 -4.20 -3.59 -30.86
C GLN A 85 -5.20 -4.74 -30.61
N VAL A 86 -6.27 -4.86 -31.39
CA VAL A 86 -7.25 -5.97 -31.23
C VAL A 86 -6.61 -7.34 -31.42
N ASP A 87 -5.58 -7.43 -32.26
CA ASP A 87 -4.83 -8.67 -32.53
C ASP A 87 -4.01 -9.15 -31.34
N ARG A 88 -3.75 -8.29 -30.35
CA ARG A 88 -3.04 -8.67 -29.12
C ARG A 88 -3.91 -9.46 -28.14
N ILE A 89 -5.23 -9.51 -28.37
CA ILE A 89 -6.11 -10.34 -27.58
C ILE A 89 -5.84 -11.79 -27.95
N GLY A 90 -5.26 -12.57 -27.02
CA GLY A 90 -5.04 -14.01 -27.20
C GLY A 90 -6.35 -14.81 -27.30
N PRO A 91 -6.31 -16.16 -27.19
CA PRO A 91 -7.49 -17.01 -27.33
C PRO A 91 -8.65 -16.63 -26.38
N THR A 92 -8.32 -16.12 -25.19
CA THR A 92 -9.27 -15.50 -24.27
C THR A 92 -8.63 -14.24 -23.71
N GLY A 93 -9.38 -13.14 -23.70
CA GLY A 93 -8.86 -11.87 -23.20
C GLY A 93 -9.86 -10.72 -23.33
N THR A 94 -9.49 -9.56 -22.83
CA THR A 94 -10.29 -8.34 -22.93
C THR A 94 -9.36 -7.16 -23.15
N LEU A 95 -9.65 -6.35 -24.16
CA LEU A 95 -9.04 -5.06 -24.44
C LEU A 95 -9.98 -3.97 -23.96
N VAL A 96 -9.45 -3.05 -23.15
CA VAL A 96 -10.12 -1.80 -22.80
C VAL A 96 -9.37 -0.69 -23.51
N LEU A 97 -10.05 -0.02 -24.42
CA LEU A 97 -9.49 1.02 -25.27
C LEU A 97 -10.13 2.37 -24.92
N TRP A 98 -9.28 3.33 -24.60
CA TRP A 98 -9.66 4.73 -24.38
C TRP A 98 -9.31 5.55 -25.62
N GLN A 99 -10.28 6.28 -26.14
CA GLN A 99 -10.13 7.20 -27.26
C GLN A 99 -10.72 8.56 -26.90
N LYS A 100 -10.32 9.60 -27.66
CA LYS A 100 -10.70 10.99 -27.38
C LYS A 100 -10.35 11.39 -25.93
N LEU A 101 -9.06 11.27 -25.59
CA LEU A 101 -8.56 11.68 -24.27
C LEU A 101 -8.74 13.19 -24.10
N ASP A 102 -9.44 13.61 -23.06
CA ASP A 102 -9.84 15.00 -22.81
C ASP A 102 -9.25 15.55 -21.49
N ARG A 103 -8.45 14.75 -20.79
CA ARG A 103 -7.87 15.06 -19.47
C ARG A 103 -6.35 14.96 -19.42
N LEU A 104 -5.71 14.77 -20.57
CA LEU A 104 -4.26 14.86 -20.66
C LEU A 104 -3.90 16.36 -20.68
N ASP A 105 -3.16 16.83 -19.67
CA ASP A 105 -2.63 18.20 -19.59
C ASP A 105 -1.47 18.41 -20.61
N ALA A 106 -1.68 18.02 -21.87
CA ALA A 106 -0.83 18.38 -22.98
C ALA A 106 -1.45 19.62 -23.64
N VAL A 107 -0.86 20.78 -23.39
CA VAL A 107 -1.39 22.08 -23.84
C VAL A 107 -1.16 22.29 -25.35
N SER A 108 -0.41 21.41 -26.02
CA SER A 108 -0.09 21.54 -27.44
C SER A 108 -0.40 20.29 -28.27
N GLU A 109 -0.60 20.52 -29.57
CA GLU A 109 -0.77 19.48 -30.59
C GLU A 109 0.56 18.81 -30.97
N HIS A 110 1.69 19.24 -30.38
CA HIS A 110 3.00 18.66 -30.67
C HIS A 110 3.14 17.29 -30.00
N GLN A 111 3.45 16.27 -30.80
CA GLN A 111 3.55 14.87 -30.34
C GLN A 111 4.52 14.69 -29.16
N ASP A 112 5.64 15.43 -29.15
CA ASP A 112 6.65 15.33 -28.08
C ASP A 112 6.13 15.79 -26.72
N GLU A 113 5.28 16.81 -26.67
CA GLU A 113 4.65 17.28 -25.43
C GLU A 113 3.63 16.27 -24.92
N VAL A 114 2.87 15.65 -25.81
CA VAL A 114 1.94 14.55 -25.49
C VAL A 114 2.69 13.36 -24.90
N TYR A 115 3.82 12.94 -25.50
CA TYR A 115 4.66 11.87 -24.95
C TYR A 115 5.23 12.23 -23.57
N THR A 116 5.63 13.50 -23.39
CA THR A 116 6.12 13.98 -22.10
C THR A 116 5.05 13.91 -21.02
N ALA A 117 3.82 14.33 -21.32
CA ALA A 117 2.68 14.23 -20.41
C ALA A 117 2.38 12.77 -20.02
N PHE A 118 2.37 11.85 -20.98
CA PHE A 118 2.22 10.42 -20.70
C PHE A 118 3.34 9.85 -19.83
N ASN A 119 4.59 10.21 -20.10
CA ASN A 119 5.72 9.76 -19.30
C ASN A 119 5.61 10.22 -17.84
N GLN A 120 5.12 11.43 -17.60
CA GLN A 120 4.83 11.92 -16.25
C GLN A 120 3.72 11.11 -15.56
N LEU A 121 2.64 10.79 -16.29
CA LEU A 121 1.58 9.92 -15.77
C LEU A 121 2.11 8.53 -15.42
N PHE A 122 2.90 7.91 -16.31
CA PHE A 122 3.48 6.59 -16.06
C PHE A 122 4.46 6.58 -14.89
N ARG A 123 5.23 7.66 -14.71
CA ARG A 123 6.12 7.83 -13.54
C ARG A 123 5.37 7.76 -12.22
N VAL A 124 4.12 8.23 -12.17
CA VAL A 124 3.26 8.15 -10.99
C VAL A 124 2.50 6.81 -10.92
N ALA A 125 1.98 6.34 -12.05
CA ALA A 125 1.16 5.13 -12.11
C ALA A 125 1.96 3.86 -11.77
N ARG A 126 3.21 3.75 -12.23
CA ARG A 126 4.07 2.58 -11.97
C ARG A 126 4.22 2.27 -10.47
N PRO A 127 4.78 3.16 -9.64
CA PRO A 127 4.95 2.88 -8.22
C PRO A 127 3.59 2.69 -7.51
N HIS A 128 2.54 3.40 -7.95
CA HIS A 128 1.21 3.22 -7.38
C HIS A 128 0.64 1.82 -7.64
N LEU A 129 0.75 1.29 -8.86
CA LEU A 129 0.33 -0.08 -9.19
C LEU A 129 1.20 -1.11 -8.46
N ALA A 130 2.52 -0.88 -8.45
CA ALA A 130 3.51 -1.74 -7.81
C ALA A 130 3.22 -1.99 -6.34
N ILE A 131 2.87 -0.95 -5.56
CA ILE A 131 2.50 -1.10 -4.15
C ILE A 131 1.04 -1.54 -3.97
N THR A 132 0.12 -1.08 -4.82
CA THR A 132 -1.31 -1.36 -4.64
C THR A 132 -1.63 -2.84 -4.85
N PHE A 133 -0.95 -3.45 -5.82
CA PHE A 133 -1.14 -4.84 -6.21
C PHE A 133 0.07 -5.72 -5.89
N HIS A 134 0.97 -5.26 -5.01
CA HIS A 134 2.21 -5.96 -4.68
C HIS A 134 1.99 -7.44 -4.30
N ARG A 135 0.91 -7.72 -3.56
CA ARG A 135 0.53 -9.07 -3.11
C ARG A 135 -0.05 -9.98 -4.20
N PHE A 136 -0.42 -9.42 -5.35
CA PHE A 136 -0.78 -10.18 -6.54
C PHE A 136 0.45 -10.42 -7.42
N ILE A 137 1.34 -9.41 -7.51
CA ILE A 137 2.56 -9.47 -8.31
C ILE A 137 3.59 -10.43 -7.68
N ALA A 138 3.77 -10.32 -6.36
CA ALA A 138 4.64 -11.16 -5.55
C ALA A 138 3.87 -11.63 -4.29
N PRO A 139 3.07 -12.71 -4.41
CA PRO A 139 2.35 -13.26 -3.27
C PRO A 139 3.28 -13.63 -2.11
N PRO A 140 2.92 -13.32 -0.85
CA PRO A 140 3.73 -13.69 0.30
C PRO A 140 3.79 -15.21 0.50
N PRO A 141 4.87 -15.75 1.08
CA PRO A 141 5.01 -17.18 1.34
C PRO A 141 3.83 -17.74 2.16
N GLY A 142 3.28 -18.89 1.75
CA GLY A 142 2.14 -19.54 2.40
C GLY A 142 0.76 -19.03 1.96
N ASP A 143 0.69 -17.96 1.18
CA ASP A 143 -0.52 -17.55 0.46
C ASP A 143 -0.49 -18.18 -0.94
N SER A 144 -1.60 -18.72 -1.43
CA SER A 144 -1.69 -19.37 -2.75
C SER A 144 -2.60 -18.65 -3.76
N PRO A 145 -2.57 -17.30 -3.88
CA PRO A 145 -3.33 -16.62 -4.92
C PRO A 145 -2.67 -16.79 -6.29
N LEU A 146 -3.46 -16.60 -7.34
CA LEU A 146 -2.94 -16.47 -8.70
C LEU A 146 -1.97 -15.28 -8.77
N LYS A 147 -0.71 -15.57 -9.12
CA LYS A 147 0.29 -14.55 -9.40
C LYS A 147 -0.10 -13.79 -10.67
N VAL A 148 -0.05 -12.46 -10.61
CA VAL A 148 -0.40 -11.57 -11.73
C VAL A 148 0.85 -10.88 -12.24
N SER A 149 1.09 -10.94 -13.56
CA SER A 149 2.08 -10.09 -14.22
C SER A 149 1.42 -8.77 -14.65
N MET A 150 2.11 -7.65 -14.45
CA MET A 150 1.65 -6.32 -14.86
C MET A 150 2.77 -5.63 -15.63
N GLN A 151 2.41 -4.97 -16.74
CA GLN A 151 3.32 -4.26 -17.61
C GLN A 151 2.72 -2.92 -18.03
N ILE A 152 3.58 -1.92 -18.22
CA ILE A 152 3.24 -0.69 -18.94
C ILE A 152 4.24 -0.54 -20.07
N ASN A 153 3.76 -0.35 -21.29
CA ASN A 153 4.58 -0.25 -22.50
C ASN A 153 5.58 -1.42 -22.66
N GLY A 154 5.17 -2.63 -22.25
CA GLY A 154 5.99 -3.84 -22.30
C GLY A 154 7.01 -4.00 -21.18
N ALA A 155 7.25 -2.98 -20.36
CA ALA A 155 8.14 -3.07 -19.20
C ALA A 155 7.37 -3.54 -17.95
N ASP A 156 7.90 -4.55 -17.28
CA ASP A 156 7.34 -5.15 -16.07
C ASP A 156 7.23 -4.14 -14.92
N ILE A 157 6.20 -4.33 -14.09
CA ILE A 157 6.03 -3.64 -12.81
C ILE A 157 6.44 -4.61 -11.71
N GLU A 158 7.55 -4.30 -11.04
CA GLU A 158 8.00 -5.05 -9.87
C GLU A 158 7.15 -4.72 -8.64
N ALA A 159 6.95 -5.70 -7.76
CA ALA A 159 6.19 -5.52 -6.54
C ALA A 159 6.95 -4.62 -5.55
N ILE A 160 6.28 -3.60 -5.02
CA ILE A 160 6.80 -2.79 -3.92
C ILE A 160 6.19 -3.30 -2.62
N ASP A 161 6.98 -3.98 -1.81
CA ASP A 161 6.56 -4.52 -0.52
C ASP A 161 6.85 -3.54 0.63
N PRO A 162 5.81 -2.94 1.25
CA PRO A 162 5.98 -2.01 2.36
C PRO A 162 6.42 -2.67 3.66
N PHE A 163 6.46 -4.00 3.74
CA PHE A 163 6.78 -4.77 4.94
C PHE A 163 8.19 -5.37 4.92
N ALA A 164 8.94 -5.17 3.83
CA ALA A 164 10.27 -5.72 3.61
C ALA A 164 10.35 -7.26 3.73
N GLN A 165 9.25 -7.98 3.55
CA GLN A 165 9.23 -9.44 3.55
C GLN A 165 9.93 -10.03 2.31
N LEU A 166 9.87 -9.34 1.17
CA LEU A 166 10.56 -9.78 -0.06
C LEU A 166 12.07 -9.57 0.01
N SER A 167 12.52 -8.43 0.55
CA SER A 167 13.94 -8.05 0.58
C SER A 167 14.67 -8.44 1.88
N ALA A 168 13.93 -8.58 2.98
CA ALA A 168 14.43 -8.93 4.30
C ALA A 168 13.44 -9.88 5.01
N PRO A 169 13.38 -11.17 4.60
CA PRO A 169 12.42 -12.14 5.13
C PRO A 169 12.55 -12.42 6.63
N HIS A 170 13.67 -12.01 7.25
CA HIS A 170 13.89 -12.05 8.70
C HIS A 170 13.47 -10.77 9.43
N SER A 171 12.64 -9.92 8.81
CA SER A 171 12.06 -8.76 9.48
C SER A 171 11.26 -9.19 10.72
N ASP A 172 11.32 -8.37 11.78
CA ASP A 172 10.66 -8.65 13.05
C ASP A 172 9.15 -8.46 12.88
N ALA A 173 8.48 -9.51 12.43
CA ALA A 173 7.04 -9.61 12.36
C ALA A 173 6.46 -9.83 13.76
N HIS A 174 5.47 -9.03 14.12
CA HIS A 174 4.73 -9.17 15.38
C HIS A 174 3.73 -10.33 15.24
N GLU A 175 3.20 -10.78 16.38
CA GLU A 175 2.13 -11.78 16.40
C GLU A 175 0.92 -11.32 15.60
N VAL A 176 0.24 -12.29 14.97
CA VAL A 176 -0.98 -12.04 14.21
C VAL A 176 -2.14 -11.89 15.17
N GLU A 177 -2.78 -10.73 15.14
CA GLU A 177 -3.94 -10.39 15.96
C GLU A 177 -5.22 -10.51 15.11
N THR A 178 -6.23 -11.20 15.63
CA THR A 178 -7.49 -11.40 14.90
C THR A 178 -8.65 -10.71 15.63
N LEU A 179 -9.21 -9.69 14.99
CA LEU A 179 -10.39 -8.99 15.47
C LEU A 179 -11.65 -9.66 14.91
N ARG A 180 -12.23 -10.57 15.70
CA ARG A 180 -13.46 -11.27 15.33
C ARG A 180 -14.66 -10.34 15.33
N THR A 181 -15.41 -10.27 14.23
CA THR A 181 -16.68 -9.53 14.13
C THR A 181 -17.80 -10.47 13.70
N SER A 182 -19.06 -10.03 13.79
CA SER A 182 -20.22 -10.82 13.35
C SER A 182 -20.18 -11.17 11.86
N ASN A 183 -19.53 -10.33 11.05
CA ASN A 183 -19.54 -10.41 9.60
C ASN A 183 -18.16 -10.77 9.01
N GLY A 184 -17.21 -11.22 9.83
CA GLY A 184 -15.89 -11.67 9.38
C GLY A 184 -14.74 -11.24 10.28
N ASP A 185 -13.57 -11.81 10.02
CA ASP A 185 -12.37 -11.57 10.83
C ASP A 185 -11.46 -10.54 10.17
N ILE A 186 -11.07 -9.51 10.92
CA ILE A 186 -10.04 -8.55 10.50
C ILE A 186 -8.70 -9.04 11.05
N ILE A 187 -7.74 -9.26 10.16
CA ILE A 187 -6.41 -9.74 10.52
C ILE A 187 -5.46 -8.55 10.59
N VAL A 188 -4.73 -8.43 11.70
CA VAL A 188 -3.82 -7.32 11.98
C VAL A 188 -2.44 -7.86 12.30
N GLN A 189 -1.41 -7.32 11.67
CA GLN A 189 -0.03 -7.73 11.94
C GLN A 189 0.93 -6.55 11.83
N GLY A 190 1.76 -6.37 12.85
CA GLY A 190 2.85 -5.40 12.86
C GLY A 190 4.11 -5.96 12.20
N PHE A 191 4.85 -5.11 11.51
CA PHE A 191 6.14 -5.41 10.91
C PHE A 191 7.11 -4.30 11.30
N THR A 192 8.23 -4.68 11.89
CA THR A 192 9.32 -3.75 12.17
C THR A 192 10.37 -3.90 11.08
N LEU A 193 10.50 -2.87 10.25
CA LEU A 193 11.49 -2.84 9.18
C LEU A 193 12.91 -2.94 9.77
N PRO A 194 13.88 -3.54 9.05
CA PRO A 194 15.26 -3.56 9.49
C PRO A 194 15.81 -2.15 9.70
N HIS A 195 16.71 -2.00 10.67
CA HIS A 195 17.40 -0.74 10.89
C HIS A 195 18.26 -0.36 9.68
N HIS A 196 18.37 0.93 9.33
CA HIS A 196 19.10 1.41 8.15
C HIS A 196 20.56 0.91 8.07
N GLN A 197 21.21 0.65 9.21
CA GLN A 197 22.57 0.08 9.26
C GLN A 197 22.67 -1.35 8.70
N ARG A 198 21.55 -2.05 8.56
CA ARG A 198 21.47 -3.41 8.00
C ARG A 198 20.96 -3.42 6.56
N LEU A 199 20.71 -2.25 5.97
CA LEU A 199 20.14 -2.10 4.63
C LEU A 199 21.17 -1.47 3.69
N SER A 200 21.19 -1.92 2.43
CA SER A 200 21.84 -1.16 1.36
C SER A 200 21.07 0.13 1.07
N ASN A 201 21.70 1.09 0.39
CA ASN A 201 21.02 2.31 -0.04
C ASN A 201 19.81 2.01 -0.94
N GLU A 202 19.92 1.03 -1.84
CA GLU A 202 18.82 0.61 -2.70
C GLU A 202 17.65 0.04 -1.91
N GLN A 203 17.93 -0.81 -0.91
CA GLN A 203 16.90 -1.34 -0.02
C GLN A 203 16.23 -0.25 0.81
N LEU A 204 17.01 0.73 1.28
CA LEU A 204 16.49 1.86 2.04
C LEU A 204 15.54 2.70 1.18
N ILE A 205 15.95 3.08 -0.03
CA ILE A 205 15.13 3.85 -0.98
C ILE A 205 13.84 3.10 -1.31
N ALA A 206 13.92 1.78 -1.53
CA ALA A 206 12.74 0.95 -1.77
C ALA A 206 11.77 0.97 -0.58
N MET A 207 12.26 0.95 0.66
CA MET A 207 11.44 1.00 1.88
C MET A 207 10.84 2.38 2.17
N GLU A 208 11.40 3.45 1.61
CA GLU A 208 10.88 4.82 1.72
C GLU A 208 9.66 5.07 0.81
N LEU A 209 9.39 4.18 -0.15
CA LEU A 209 8.22 4.22 -1.03
C LEU A 209 8.05 5.59 -1.74
N GLY A 210 9.17 6.23 -2.09
CA GLY A 210 9.20 7.54 -2.74
C GLY A 210 8.97 8.75 -1.82
N SER A 211 8.99 8.56 -0.50
CA SER A 211 9.03 9.65 0.48
C SER A 211 10.10 9.39 1.56
N SER A 212 9.73 9.23 2.83
CA SER A 212 10.61 8.91 3.94
C SER A 212 10.01 7.79 4.80
N LEU A 213 10.86 7.11 5.57
CA LEU A 213 10.40 6.08 6.51
C LEU A 213 9.38 6.61 7.53
N ILE A 214 9.46 7.90 7.87
CA ILE A 214 8.56 8.56 8.82
C ILE A 214 7.20 8.78 8.19
N GLU A 215 7.14 9.21 6.93
CA GLU A 215 5.89 9.48 6.24
C GLU A 215 5.15 8.20 5.86
N THR A 216 5.89 7.14 5.59
CA THR A 216 5.35 5.84 5.22
C THR A 216 5.00 4.96 6.43
N GLN A 217 5.26 5.40 7.65
CA GLN A 217 4.86 4.65 8.84
C GLN A 217 3.33 4.59 9.01
N GLY A 218 2.86 3.54 9.67
CA GLY A 218 1.46 3.42 10.07
C GLY A 218 0.75 2.22 9.48
N LEU A 219 -0.56 2.35 9.32
CA LEU A 219 -1.43 1.28 8.88
C LEU A 219 -1.48 1.19 7.35
N TYR A 220 -1.48 -0.04 6.87
CA TYR A 220 -1.65 -0.45 5.49
C TYR A 220 -2.87 -1.35 5.43
N VAL A 221 -3.98 -0.77 4.96
CA VAL A 221 -5.29 -1.41 4.99
C VAL A 221 -5.58 -2.03 3.63
N TYR A 222 -5.85 -3.32 3.64
CA TYR A 222 -6.12 -4.14 2.48
C TYR A 222 -7.58 -4.57 2.47
N ARG A 223 -8.13 -4.66 1.26
CA ARG A 223 -9.38 -5.36 0.98
C ARG A 223 -9.13 -6.34 -0.14
N ALA A 224 -9.45 -7.61 0.07
CA ALA A 224 -9.22 -8.67 -0.91
C ALA A 224 -7.81 -8.57 -1.54
N ARG A 225 -6.78 -8.45 -0.70
CA ARG A 225 -5.35 -8.30 -1.06
C ARG A 225 -4.95 -7.02 -1.81
N ARG A 226 -5.88 -6.16 -2.21
CA ARG A 226 -5.60 -4.83 -2.78
C ARG A 226 -5.39 -3.82 -1.66
N LEU A 227 -4.29 -3.07 -1.71
CA LEU A 227 -4.09 -1.93 -0.80
C LEU A 227 -5.14 -0.85 -1.10
N ILE A 228 -5.86 -0.42 -0.06
CA ILE A 228 -6.83 0.68 -0.14
C ILE A 228 -6.21 1.98 0.38
N SER A 229 -5.42 1.89 1.45
CA SER A 229 -4.74 3.04 2.05
C SER A 229 -3.51 2.58 2.82
N GLY A 230 -2.41 3.32 2.72
CA GLY A 230 -1.14 3.02 3.40
C GLY A 230 -0.46 4.28 3.91
N GLY A 231 0.47 4.14 4.86
CA GLY A 231 1.32 5.24 5.36
C GLY A 231 0.60 6.26 6.25
N SER A 232 -0.46 5.85 6.95
CA SER A 232 -1.16 6.72 7.88
C SER A 232 -1.58 6.00 9.15
N TRP A 233 -1.52 6.70 10.28
CA TRP A 233 -2.05 6.19 11.55
C TRP A 233 -3.56 6.36 11.68
N LEU A 234 -4.24 7.01 10.73
CA LEU A 234 -5.69 7.27 10.73
C LEU A 234 -6.18 7.86 12.08
N GLY A 235 -5.34 8.71 12.68
CA GLY A 235 -5.57 9.33 13.98
C GLY A 235 -5.63 8.35 15.17
N MET A 236 -4.98 7.18 15.07
CA MET A 236 -4.82 6.23 16.20
C MET A 236 -3.47 6.41 16.90
N ALA A 237 -2.45 6.91 16.21
CA ALA A 237 -1.16 7.27 16.76
C ALA A 237 -0.59 8.51 16.06
N ARG A 238 0.43 9.13 16.65
CA ARG A 238 1.18 10.23 16.03
C ARG A 238 2.36 9.67 15.24
N ARG A 239 2.70 10.32 14.12
CA ARG A 239 3.97 10.06 13.44
C ARG A 239 5.12 10.47 14.36
N ALA A 240 6.12 9.62 14.49
CA ALA A 240 7.31 9.88 15.28
C ALA A 240 8.54 9.18 14.67
N GLU A 241 9.73 9.73 14.94
CA GLU A 241 11.00 9.11 14.56
C GLU A 241 11.15 7.70 15.12
N LEU A 242 10.76 7.52 16.40
CA LEU A 242 10.92 6.25 17.11
C LEU A 242 10.03 5.14 16.56
N THR A 243 9.04 5.46 15.74
CA THR A 243 8.11 4.51 15.11
C THR A 243 8.25 4.46 13.60
N LYS A 244 9.29 5.10 13.02
CA LYS A 244 9.47 5.18 11.57
C LYS A 244 9.67 3.84 10.87
N LEU A 245 10.09 2.80 11.59
CA LEU A 245 10.25 1.45 11.06
C LEU A 245 8.98 0.60 11.19
N LEU A 246 7.93 1.08 11.86
CA LEU A 246 6.73 0.28 12.09
C LEU A 246 5.75 0.40 10.92
N ARG A 247 5.30 -0.75 10.43
CA ARG A 247 4.28 -0.90 9.40
C ARG A 247 3.23 -1.88 9.94
N VAL A 248 1.95 -1.53 9.90
CA VAL A 248 0.88 -2.37 10.43
C VAL A 248 -0.04 -2.77 9.29
N ARG A 249 -0.04 -4.06 8.93
CA ARG A 249 -0.98 -4.61 7.96
C ARG A 249 -2.35 -4.80 8.61
N VAL A 250 -3.41 -4.39 7.93
CA VAL A 250 -4.79 -4.65 8.33
C VAL A 250 -5.55 -5.22 7.13
N ASP A 251 -5.89 -6.49 7.20
CA ASP A 251 -6.66 -7.20 6.18
C ASP A 251 -8.14 -7.18 6.55
N VAL A 252 -8.94 -6.54 5.70
CA VAL A 252 -10.40 -6.43 5.85
C VAL A 252 -11.08 -7.34 4.83
N PRO A 253 -11.95 -8.28 5.27
CA PRO A 253 -12.68 -9.16 4.38
C PRO A 253 -13.77 -8.39 3.60
N THR A 254 -14.12 -8.88 2.41
CA THR A 254 -15.14 -8.23 1.55
C THR A 254 -16.54 -8.20 2.16
N SER A 255 -16.82 -9.07 3.13
CA SER A 255 -18.07 -9.10 3.89
C SER A 255 -18.26 -7.89 4.79
N LEU A 256 -17.17 -7.21 5.19
CA LEU A 256 -17.20 -6.02 6.04
C LEU A 256 -17.32 -4.71 5.26
N ASP A 257 -17.48 -4.77 3.95
CA ASP A 257 -17.61 -3.63 3.06
C ASP A 257 -18.75 -2.66 3.39
N SER A 258 -19.91 -3.16 3.83
CA SER A 258 -21.06 -2.32 4.21
C SER A 258 -20.73 -1.42 5.38
N GLU A 259 -19.99 -1.95 6.35
CA GLU A 259 -19.56 -1.24 7.56
C GLU A 259 -18.36 -0.33 7.24
N TRP A 260 -17.39 -0.86 6.52
CA TRP A 260 -16.20 -0.13 6.08
C TRP A 260 -16.54 0.67 4.83
N SER A 261 -17.04 1.89 5.03
CA SER A 261 -17.43 2.82 3.95
C SER A 261 -16.26 3.13 3.02
N ILE A 262 -16.05 2.28 2.03
CA ILE A 262 -15.09 2.43 0.94
C ILE A 262 -15.78 3.22 -0.17
N ASP A 263 -15.21 4.37 -0.50
CA ASP A 263 -15.71 5.23 -1.59
C ASP A 263 -15.71 4.46 -2.94
N VAL A 264 -16.55 4.87 -3.89
CA VAL A 264 -16.63 4.30 -5.25
C VAL A 264 -15.26 4.33 -5.93
N ARG A 265 -14.44 5.36 -5.64
CA ARG A 265 -13.06 5.50 -6.12
C ARG A 265 -12.05 4.59 -5.41
N LYS A 266 -12.44 3.93 -4.32
CA LYS A 266 -11.59 3.07 -3.47
C LYS A 266 -10.30 3.76 -2.99
N SER A 267 -10.32 5.09 -2.91
CA SER A 267 -9.19 5.92 -2.50
C SER A 267 -9.34 6.48 -1.09
N ARG A 268 -10.56 6.47 -0.54
CA ARG A 268 -10.88 6.93 0.81
C ARG A 268 -11.64 5.85 1.55
N MET A 269 -11.21 5.59 2.77
CA MET A 269 -11.80 4.62 3.68
C MET A 269 -12.06 5.30 5.02
N ARG A 270 -13.26 5.11 5.57
CA ARG A 270 -13.57 5.46 6.96
C ARG A 270 -13.67 4.19 7.78
N ILE A 271 -12.82 4.07 8.81
CA ILE A 271 -12.89 2.95 9.76
C ILE A 271 -14.08 3.20 10.70
N PRO A 272 -15.01 2.24 10.84
CA PRO A 272 -16.08 2.33 11.83
C PRO A 272 -15.56 2.57 13.24
N SER A 273 -16.32 3.32 14.05
CA SER A 273 -15.94 3.62 15.44
C SER A 273 -15.65 2.35 16.25
N ALA A 274 -16.47 1.31 16.09
CA ALA A 274 -16.29 0.02 16.77
C ALA A 274 -14.97 -0.68 16.39
N ALA A 275 -14.65 -0.76 15.09
CA ALA A 275 -13.39 -1.32 14.62
C ALA A 275 -12.19 -0.48 15.10
N ARG A 276 -12.31 0.84 15.05
CA ARG A 276 -11.27 1.77 15.53
C ARG A 276 -11.00 1.62 17.03
N ALA A 277 -12.04 1.44 17.85
CA ALA A 277 -11.90 1.23 19.29
C ALA A 277 -11.13 -0.06 19.62
N ARG A 278 -11.26 -1.10 18.79
CA ARG A 278 -10.52 -2.36 18.96
C ARG A 278 -9.12 -2.33 18.35
N LEU A 279 -8.92 -1.61 17.24
CA LEU A 279 -7.62 -1.45 16.60
C LEU A 279 -6.67 -0.57 17.41
N ARG A 280 -7.19 0.47 18.08
CA ARG A 280 -6.35 1.45 18.79
C ARG A 280 -5.44 0.81 19.86
N PRO A 281 -5.93 -0.06 20.77
CA PRO A 281 -5.06 -0.73 21.73
C PRO A 281 -3.99 -1.62 21.07
N LEU A 282 -4.31 -2.27 19.94
CA LEU A 282 -3.33 -3.06 19.18
C LEU A 282 -2.21 -2.15 18.64
N VAL A 283 -2.60 -1.06 17.99
CA VAL A 283 -1.67 -0.07 17.44
C VAL A 283 -0.79 0.52 18.53
N GLU A 284 -1.37 0.88 19.68
CA GLU A 284 -0.61 1.41 20.82
C GLU A 284 0.45 0.41 21.30
N ARG A 285 0.08 -0.86 21.52
CA ARG A 285 1.04 -1.92 21.89
C ARG A 285 2.15 -2.12 20.85
N MET A 286 1.78 -2.17 19.56
CA MET A 286 2.75 -2.32 18.47
C MET A 286 3.70 -1.13 18.40
N THR A 287 3.18 0.10 18.57
CA THR A 287 4.02 1.31 18.59
C THR A 287 4.94 1.37 19.80
N GLU A 288 4.49 0.93 20.98
CA GLU A 288 5.34 0.85 22.16
C GLU A 288 6.46 -0.18 21.95
N SER A 289 6.11 -1.37 21.45
CA SER A 289 7.08 -2.42 21.12
C SER A 289 8.14 -1.92 20.13
N ALA A 290 7.73 -1.22 19.07
CA ALA A 290 8.64 -0.65 18.08
C ALA A 290 9.57 0.45 18.63
N ARG A 291 9.18 1.13 19.72
CA ARG A 291 10.02 2.14 20.39
C ARG A 291 11.09 1.52 21.27
N ARG A 292 10.84 0.34 21.85
CA ARG A 292 11.74 -0.31 22.83
C ARG A 292 13.20 -0.41 22.36
N PRO A 293 13.52 -0.78 21.10
CA PRO A 293 14.90 -0.80 20.61
C PRO A 293 15.61 0.56 20.63
N TYR A 294 14.85 1.66 20.47
CA TYR A 294 15.39 3.03 20.47
C TYR A 294 15.44 3.64 21.88
N THR A 295 14.53 3.24 22.76
CA THR A 295 14.44 3.75 24.14
C THR A 295 15.19 2.90 25.16
N TYR A 296 15.77 1.76 24.75
CA TYR A 296 16.57 0.91 25.62
C TYR A 296 17.83 1.64 26.09
N ARG A 297 17.72 2.36 27.21
CA ARG A 297 18.86 2.63 28.09
C ARG A 297 19.34 1.27 28.58
N GLY A 298 20.60 0.93 28.28
CA GLY A 298 21.19 -0.38 28.61
C GLY A 298 20.78 -0.87 30.00
N ALA A 299 20.34 -2.12 30.11
CA ALA A 299 20.04 -2.71 31.42
C ALA A 299 21.33 -2.68 32.26
N ARG A 300 21.27 -1.95 33.38
CA ARG A 300 22.29 -2.02 34.43
C ARG A 300 22.28 -3.44 34.98
N GLN A 301 23.33 -4.21 34.73
CA GLN A 301 23.52 -5.47 35.45
C GLN A 301 23.78 -5.13 36.91
N ALA A 302 22.92 -5.62 37.81
CA ALA A 302 23.13 -5.52 39.24
C ALA A 302 24.50 -6.13 39.60
N ALA A 303 25.35 -5.34 40.24
CA ALA A 303 26.68 -5.77 40.66
C ALA A 303 26.57 -6.74 41.85
N ALA A 304 27.51 -7.68 41.93
CA ALA A 304 27.78 -8.51 43.09
C ALA A 304 28.04 -7.66 44.37
N PRO A 305 28.05 -8.24 45.58
CA PRO A 305 28.18 -7.46 46.83
C PRO A 305 29.48 -6.64 46.84
N GLY A 306 29.34 -5.32 46.84
CA GLY A 306 30.43 -4.35 46.68
C GLY A 306 30.04 -3.26 45.67
N VAL A 307 30.51 -2.03 45.86
CA VAL A 307 30.28 -0.94 44.91
C VAL A 307 31.44 -0.99 43.90
N PRO A 308 31.26 -1.49 42.65
CA PRO A 308 32.35 -1.52 41.70
C PRO A 308 32.63 -0.11 41.17
N LEU A 309 33.92 0.25 41.11
CA LEU A 309 34.40 1.52 40.54
C LEU A 309 34.04 1.66 39.05
N TRP A 310 33.99 0.55 38.33
CA TRP A 310 33.66 0.48 36.92
C TRP A 310 32.23 -0.03 36.73
N GLU A 311 31.41 0.74 36.04
CA GLU A 311 30.10 0.32 35.57
C GLU A 311 30.24 -0.27 34.17
N ARG A 312 29.95 -1.58 34.06
CA ARG A 312 29.89 -2.27 32.78
C ARG A 312 28.56 -1.98 32.10
N VAL A 313 28.60 -1.29 30.97
CA VAL A 313 27.42 -1.02 30.14
C VAL A 313 27.50 -1.88 28.89
N LYS A 314 26.51 -2.77 28.73
CA LYS A 314 26.37 -3.57 27.50
C LYS A 314 25.43 -2.84 26.55
N GLU A 315 25.94 -2.45 25.39
CA GLU A 315 25.21 -1.67 24.41
C GLU A 315 25.44 -2.27 23.02
N ARG A 316 24.36 -2.71 22.35
CA ARG A 316 24.39 -3.24 20.96
C ARG A 316 25.48 -4.30 20.67
N GLY A 317 25.78 -5.17 21.64
CA GLY A 317 26.77 -6.24 21.49
C GLY A 317 28.20 -5.86 21.86
N THR A 318 28.49 -4.56 22.00
CA THR A 318 29.75 -4.04 22.51
C THR A 318 29.67 -3.82 24.02
N ILE A 319 30.77 -4.10 24.72
CA ILE A 319 30.90 -3.87 26.16
C ILE A 319 31.73 -2.60 26.33
N ARG A 320 31.15 -1.57 26.96
CA ARG A 320 31.89 -0.38 27.38
C ARG A 320 31.93 -0.31 28.90
N TYR A 321 33.06 0.12 29.44
CA TYR A 321 33.23 0.37 30.87
C TYR A 321 33.25 1.88 31.10
N GLN A 322 32.44 2.37 32.03
CA GLN A 322 32.45 3.77 32.44
C GLN A 322 32.74 3.88 33.95
N ILE A 323 33.43 4.93 34.36
CA ILE A 323 33.71 5.17 35.77
C ILE A 323 32.40 5.56 36.45
N ARG A 324 32.09 4.89 37.57
CA ARG A 324 30.92 5.20 38.38
C ARG A 324 31.20 6.45 39.22
N ARG A 325 30.61 7.58 38.83
CA ARG A 325 30.93 8.89 39.44
C ARG A 325 30.34 9.09 40.84
N ASP A 326 29.38 8.27 41.25
CA ASP A 326 28.81 8.23 42.61
C ASP A 326 29.58 7.25 43.53
N HIS A 327 30.75 6.75 43.11
CA HIS A 327 31.54 5.84 43.91
C HIS A 327 32.25 6.58 45.07
N PRO A 328 32.27 6.05 46.31
CA PRO A 328 32.86 6.72 47.48
C PRO A 328 34.32 7.16 47.30
N MET A 329 35.11 6.38 46.55
CA MET A 329 36.50 6.77 46.21
C MET A 329 36.59 8.00 45.29
N ILE A 330 35.65 8.18 44.35
CA ILE A 330 35.64 9.35 43.47
C ILE A 330 35.22 10.58 44.26
N GLU A 331 34.25 10.43 45.16
CA GLU A 331 33.81 11.49 46.08
C GLU A 331 34.95 11.90 47.02
N ALA A 332 35.68 10.93 47.60
CA ALA A 332 36.87 11.19 48.41
C ALA A 332 37.99 11.88 47.60
N LEU A 333 38.18 11.50 46.33
CA LEU A 333 39.16 12.14 45.44
C LEU A 333 38.75 13.58 45.09
N GLN A 334 37.48 13.84 44.83
CA GLN A 334 36.94 15.18 44.58
C GLN A 334 37.09 16.08 45.81
N GLN A 335 36.83 15.55 47.01
CA GLN A 335 37.05 16.28 48.26
C GLN A 335 38.53 16.54 48.53
N ALA A 336 39.41 15.59 48.20
CA ALA A 336 40.86 15.73 48.39
C ALA A 336 41.53 16.65 47.36
N THR A 337 40.96 16.81 46.16
CA THR A 337 41.59 17.58 45.07
C THR A 337 41.18 19.05 45.01
N GLY A 338 40.17 19.48 45.79
CA GLY A 338 39.71 20.86 45.80
C GLY A 338 39.06 21.25 44.47
N THR A 339 37.85 21.79 44.53
CA THR A 339 37.14 22.34 43.36
C THR A 339 37.99 23.42 42.68
N LYS A 340 38.52 23.13 41.48
CA LYS A 340 38.72 24.19 40.48
C LYS A 340 37.36 24.47 39.85
N GLU A 341 36.74 25.56 40.29
CA GLU A 341 35.68 26.24 39.56
C GLU A 341 36.16 26.54 38.13
N GLY A 342 35.28 26.31 37.16
CA GLY A 342 35.37 26.87 35.82
C GLY A 342 36.15 26.03 34.81
N LEU A 343 35.41 25.40 33.90
CA LEU A 343 35.67 25.49 32.45
C LEU A 343 34.36 25.16 31.72
N ASN A 344 33.51 26.18 31.60
CA ASN A 344 32.71 26.35 30.39
C ASN A 344 33.69 26.62 29.25
N ASN A 345 33.74 25.71 28.28
CA ASN A 345 33.72 25.98 26.84
C ASN A 345 33.55 24.67 26.07
#